data_AF-A0A1Q7QGL4-F1
#
_entry.id   AF-A0A1Q7QGL4-F1
#
_cell.length_a   1.000
_cell.length_b   1.000
_cell.length_c   1.000
_cell.angle_alpha   90.00
_cell.angle_beta   90.00
_cell.angle_gamma   90.00
#
_symmetry.space_group_name_H-M   'P 1'
#
loop_
_entity.id
_entity.type
_entity.pdbx_description
1 polymer ?
#
loop_
_entity_poly.entity_id
_entity_poly.type
_entity_poly.pdbx_seq_one_letter_code
_entity_poly.pdbx_strand_id
1 'polypeptide(L)'
;MISDKIWKAIISVGLLSIALVLAPAVRVAPAVAAGSYTFTTLDYPGALSTHAYGINNAGQIVGAYIDRTGTTYGFLYSGGTFTTITLNIPGVTVTNTNAHGINKSGQIAGDYTGANDAGHGHGFLLSGGTVTTLDYPSASPNSPGFHTGAGGINDSTQIVGRYCDPCFFGIAKGFMYSNGSYQMIPAAPGALPGATDGAGINNGGQIVGSFETGDGRVHGYLAPSISSSPSTWTILDYPGASGTEAYGLNNSGQVVGGDNSGTAGAFRGFLYSGGTFTTIDPPGAVYSIAFGINDSSQIVGFYT
;
A
#
# COMPACT_ATOMS: atom_id res chain seq x y z
N MET A 1 -1.61 24.32 -19.02
CA MET A 1 -0.79 24.73 -17.86
C MET A 1 -1.63 24.52 -16.62
N ILE A 2 -1.57 23.31 -16.05
CA ILE A 2 -2.19 22.98 -14.76
C ILE A 2 -1.08 23.23 -13.74
N SER A 3 -1.38 24.06 -12.74
CA SER A 3 -0.46 24.59 -11.74
C SER A 3 0.42 23.52 -11.10
N ASP A 4 1.63 23.93 -10.70
CA ASP A 4 2.60 23.19 -9.89
C ASP A 4 1.92 22.39 -8.76
N LYS A 5 1.58 21.12 -9.05
CA LYS A 5 1.04 20.20 -8.04
C LYS A 5 2.22 19.67 -7.25
N ILE A 6 2.53 20.36 -6.15
CA ILE A 6 3.60 19.98 -5.21
C ILE A 6 3.08 18.79 -4.40
N TRP A 7 3.24 17.58 -4.92
CA TRP A 7 3.00 16.35 -4.18
C TRP A 7 4.07 16.21 -3.11
N LYS A 8 3.65 16.13 -1.85
CA LYS A 8 4.58 16.01 -0.71
C LYS A 8 4.37 14.68 -0.05
N ALA A 9 5.45 13.92 0.10
CA ALA A 9 5.41 12.78 1.00
C ALA A 9 5.42 13.29 2.44
N ILE A 10 4.72 12.59 3.32
CA ILE A 10 4.53 13.02 4.70
C ILE A 10 4.91 11.90 5.66
N ILE A 11 5.57 12.24 6.75
CA ILE A 11 5.66 11.39 7.93
C ILE A 11 4.73 11.96 8.99
N SER A 12 3.80 11.16 9.49
CA SER A 12 2.98 11.51 10.66
C SER A 12 3.41 10.67 11.87
N VAL A 13 3.47 11.29 13.04
CA VAL A 13 3.64 10.59 14.32
C VAL A 13 2.41 10.86 15.16
N GLY A 14 1.63 9.81 15.45
CA GLY A 14 0.46 9.88 16.32
C GLY A 14 0.77 9.39 17.73
N LEU A 15 0.36 10.15 18.75
CA LEU A 15 0.17 9.61 20.10
C LEU A 15 -1.32 9.27 20.24
N LEU A 16 -1.66 7.98 20.27
CA LEU A 16 -3.03 7.54 20.49
C LEU A 16 -3.27 7.33 22.00
N SER A 17 -4.01 8.23 22.65
CA SER A 17 -4.56 8.00 23.98
C SER A 17 -5.99 7.45 23.85
N ILE A 18 -6.17 6.12 23.95
CA ILE A 18 -7.51 5.53 24.04
C ILE A 18 -7.90 5.43 25.52
N ALA A 19 -8.97 6.12 25.92
CA ALA A 19 -9.67 5.82 27.16
C ALA A 19 -10.51 4.54 26.97
N LEU A 20 -10.20 3.50 27.74
CA LEU A 20 -10.96 2.24 27.73
C LEU A 20 -12.36 2.48 28.31
N VAL A 21 -13.40 2.46 27.47
CA VAL A 21 -14.79 2.40 27.92
C VAL A 21 -15.28 0.96 27.77
N LEU A 22 -15.37 0.24 28.89
CA LEU A 22 -16.02 -1.07 28.95
C LEU A 22 -17.54 -0.89 28.86
N ALA A 23 -18.11 -1.09 27.68
CA ALA A 23 -19.55 -1.21 27.48
C ALA A 23 -19.90 -2.64 27.00
N PRO A 24 -21.09 -3.19 27.35
CA PRO A 24 -21.52 -4.49 26.82
C PRO A 24 -21.65 -4.41 25.29
N ALA A 25 -21.52 -5.56 24.62
CA ALA A 25 -21.45 -5.70 23.17
C ALA A 25 -22.70 -5.17 22.43
N VAL A 26 -22.76 -3.85 22.27
CA VAL A 26 -23.52 -3.18 21.22
C VAL A 26 -22.55 -3.00 20.07
N ARG A 27 -22.93 -3.43 18.86
CA ARG A 27 -22.19 -3.07 17.64
C ARG A 27 -22.38 -1.57 17.41
N VAL A 28 -21.57 -0.76 18.07
CA VAL A 28 -21.47 0.68 17.78
C VAL A 28 -20.93 0.81 16.36
N ALA A 29 -21.56 1.64 15.53
CA ALA A 29 -21.00 2.00 14.23
C ALA A 29 -19.58 2.55 14.44
N PRO A 30 -18.63 2.26 13.53
CA PRO A 30 -17.28 2.79 13.66
C PRO A 30 -17.31 4.31 13.84
N ALA A 31 -16.61 4.80 14.86
CA ALA A 31 -16.53 6.22 15.16
C ALA A 31 -15.42 6.88 14.31
N VAL A 32 -15.63 8.14 13.93
CA VAL A 32 -14.62 8.98 13.28
C VAL A 32 -14.12 10.01 14.29
N ALA A 33 -12.81 10.10 14.46
CA ALA A 33 -12.14 11.09 15.28
C ALA A 33 -11.18 11.96 14.43
N ALA A 34 -10.93 13.19 14.87
CA ALA A 34 -9.82 13.99 14.36
C ALA A 34 -8.54 13.64 15.14
N GLY A 35 -7.46 13.29 14.44
CA GLY A 35 -6.18 12.97 15.06
C GLY A 35 -5.29 14.19 15.26
N SER A 36 -4.41 14.14 16.27
CA SER A 36 -3.32 15.11 16.43
C SER A 36 -2.03 14.49 15.92
N TYR A 37 -1.47 15.05 14.84
CA TYR A 37 -0.25 14.56 14.21
C TYR A 37 0.79 15.67 14.11
N THR A 38 2.06 15.28 14.20
CA THR A 38 3.17 16.12 13.70
C THR A 38 3.53 15.67 12.30
N PHE A 39 3.64 16.62 11.37
CA PHE A 39 3.86 16.35 9.96
C PHE A 39 5.23 16.84 9.50
N THR A 40 5.96 15.98 8.80
CA THR A 40 7.25 16.29 8.18
C THR A 40 7.21 15.96 6.70
N THR A 41 7.66 16.89 5.85
CA THR A 41 7.74 16.68 4.41
C THR A 41 8.98 15.88 4.04
N LEU A 42 8.86 14.98 3.06
CA LEU A 42 9.95 14.17 2.53
C LEU A 42 10.01 14.32 1.01
N ASP A 43 10.88 15.20 0.52
CA ASP A 43 11.00 15.48 -0.92
C ASP A 43 12.36 15.02 -1.43
N TYR A 44 12.36 14.17 -2.47
CA TYR A 44 13.59 13.77 -3.16
C TYR A 44 14.21 15.00 -3.85
N PRO A 45 15.50 15.32 -3.62
CA PRO A 45 16.13 16.50 -4.19
C PRO A 45 16.07 16.55 -5.72
N GLY A 46 15.42 17.60 -6.26
CA GLY A 46 15.34 17.84 -7.70
C GLY A 46 14.28 17.04 -8.46
N ALA A 47 13.51 16.19 -7.77
CA ALA A 47 12.37 15.48 -8.34
C ALA A 47 11.18 16.42 -8.62
N LEU A 48 10.36 16.07 -9.60
CA LEU A 48 9.05 16.70 -9.86
C LEU A 48 7.98 16.23 -8.87
N SER A 49 8.11 15.01 -8.36
CA SER A 49 7.18 14.42 -7.40
C SER A 49 7.87 13.34 -6.58
N THR A 50 7.48 13.21 -5.31
CA THR A 50 7.96 12.17 -4.38
C THR A 50 6.77 11.50 -3.70
N HIS A 51 6.70 10.18 -3.77
CA HIS A 51 5.68 9.36 -3.11
C HIS A 51 6.37 8.38 -2.17
N ALA A 52 6.01 8.40 -0.88
CA ALA A 52 6.48 7.43 0.10
C ALA A 52 5.41 6.35 0.28
N TYR A 53 5.77 5.09 0.03
CA TYR A 53 4.84 3.96 0.06
C TYR A 53 5.02 3.08 1.30
N GLY A 54 6.26 2.80 1.70
CA GLY A 54 6.56 1.87 2.79
C GLY A 54 7.51 2.46 3.84
N ILE A 55 7.36 2.03 5.10
CA ILE A 55 8.25 2.40 6.21
C ILE A 55 8.47 1.20 7.13
N ASN A 56 9.72 0.96 7.56
CA ASN A 56 10.02 -0.08 8.57
C ASN A 56 10.25 0.52 9.97
N ASN A 57 10.45 -0.35 10.96
CA ASN A 57 10.68 0.05 12.36
C ASN A 57 12.01 0.76 12.61
N ALA A 58 12.95 0.72 11.66
CA ALA A 58 14.18 1.50 11.72
C ALA A 58 13.99 2.93 11.17
N GLY A 59 12.77 3.29 10.75
CA GLY A 59 12.46 4.58 10.12
C GLY A 59 12.98 4.70 8.69
N GLN A 60 13.35 3.59 8.05
CA GLN A 60 13.71 3.57 6.64
C GLN A 60 12.45 3.61 5.80
N ILE A 61 12.46 4.45 4.76
CA ILE A 61 11.28 4.71 3.92
C ILE A 61 11.61 4.32 2.49
N VAL A 62 10.71 3.63 1.83
CA VAL A 62 10.78 3.33 0.40
C VAL A 62 9.63 3.97 -0.35
N GLY A 63 9.85 4.26 -1.61
CA GLY A 63 8.86 4.91 -2.45
C GLY A 63 9.33 5.09 -3.88
N ALA A 64 8.72 6.05 -4.57
CA ALA A 64 9.12 6.45 -5.91
C ALA A 64 9.23 7.97 -6.04
N TYR A 65 10.12 8.43 -6.92
CA TYR A 65 10.20 9.82 -7.34
C TYR A 65 10.16 9.92 -8.87
N ILE A 66 9.64 11.03 -9.37
CA ILE A 66 9.59 11.33 -10.80
C ILE A 66 10.65 12.39 -11.09
N ASP A 67 11.58 12.11 -11.98
CA ASP A 67 12.61 13.07 -12.38
C ASP A 67 12.07 14.13 -13.35
N ARG A 68 12.92 15.07 -13.79
CA ARG A 68 12.52 16.13 -14.73
C ARG A 68 12.24 15.64 -16.15
N THR A 69 12.60 14.41 -16.49
CA THR A 69 12.31 13.79 -17.79
C THR A 69 10.99 13.02 -17.76
N GLY A 70 10.39 12.85 -16.57
CA GLY A 70 9.16 12.10 -16.36
C GLY A 70 9.38 10.63 -16.04
N THR A 71 10.63 10.18 -15.85
CA THR A 71 10.95 8.80 -15.50
C THR A 71 10.75 8.56 -14.01
N THR A 72 10.13 7.42 -13.68
CA THR A 72 9.86 7.03 -12.29
C THR A 72 10.96 6.12 -11.75
N TYR A 73 11.54 6.50 -10.63
CA TYR A 73 12.61 5.75 -9.96
C TYR A 73 12.21 5.38 -8.54
N GLY A 74 12.58 4.18 -8.10
CA GLY A 74 12.46 3.78 -6.71
C GLY A 74 13.50 4.47 -5.85
N PHE A 75 13.19 4.75 -4.58
CA PHE A 75 14.17 5.24 -3.62
C PHE A 75 14.11 4.49 -2.29
N LEU A 76 15.23 4.52 -1.57
CA LEU A 76 15.37 4.24 -0.15
C LEU A 76 15.84 5.52 0.56
N TYR A 77 15.08 5.98 1.54
CA TYR A 77 15.48 7.03 2.47
C TYR A 77 15.88 6.40 3.80
N SER A 78 17.12 6.65 4.24
CA SER A 78 17.66 6.11 5.49
C SER A 78 18.61 7.11 6.11
N GLY A 79 18.38 7.46 7.38
CA GLY A 79 19.28 8.36 8.14
C GLY A 79 19.50 9.73 7.48
N GLY A 80 18.47 10.31 6.84
CA GLY A 80 18.59 11.62 6.18
C GLY A 80 19.05 11.60 4.73
N THR A 81 19.36 10.42 4.17
CA THR A 81 19.91 10.29 2.82
C THR A 81 18.98 9.50 1.91
N PHE A 82 18.74 10.00 0.70
CA PHE A 82 18.07 9.27 -0.37
C PHE A 82 19.09 8.45 -1.18
N THR A 83 18.73 7.22 -1.50
CA THR A 83 19.44 6.34 -2.43
C THR A 83 18.46 5.87 -3.51
N THR A 84 18.80 6.08 -4.77
CA THR A 84 18.01 5.53 -5.89
C THR A 84 18.17 4.02 -5.93
N ILE A 85 17.07 3.30 -6.04
CA ILE A 85 17.04 1.84 -6.17
C ILE A 85 17.30 1.49 -7.64
N THR A 86 18.37 0.74 -7.88
CA THR A 86 18.71 0.21 -9.20
C THR A 86 18.49 -1.29 -9.21
N LEU A 87 17.69 -1.77 -10.17
CA LEU A 87 17.42 -3.20 -10.36
C LEU A 87 18.29 -3.75 -11.49
N ASN A 88 19.24 -4.61 -11.15
CA ASN A 88 20.13 -5.24 -12.13
C ASN A 88 19.57 -6.61 -12.53
N ILE A 89 18.82 -6.66 -13.62
CA ILE A 89 18.15 -7.86 -14.12
C ILE A 89 18.76 -8.26 -15.47
N PRO A 90 19.34 -9.46 -15.62
CA PRO A 90 19.96 -9.89 -16.86
C PRO A 90 19.00 -9.81 -18.06
N GLY A 91 19.42 -9.11 -19.12
CA GLY A 91 18.65 -8.98 -20.36
C GLY A 91 17.50 -7.98 -20.32
N VAL A 92 17.28 -7.30 -19.18
CA VAL A 92 16.17 -6.34 -19.00
C VAL A 92 16.73 -4.93 -18.79
N THR A 93 16.26 -3.99 -19.59
CA THR A 93 16.49 -2.55 -19.33
C THR A 93 15.29 -2.03 -18.54
N VAL A 94 15.46 -1.81 -17.24
CA VAL A 94 14.39 -1.30 -16.37
C VAL A 94 14.12 0.18 -16.68
N THR A 95 12.85 0.52 -16.89
CA THR A 95 12.40 1.87 -17.26
C THR A 95 11.63 2.58 -16.15
N ASN A 96 10.96 1.84 -15.26
CA ASN A 96 10.32 2.39 -14.08
C ASN A 96 10.52 1.45 -12.89
N THR A 97 10.53 2.00 -11.69
CA THR A 97 10.59 1.23 -10.44
C THR A 97 9.74 1.90 -9.37
N ASN A 98 8.84 1.13 -8.74
CA ASN A 98 8.10 1.54 -7.55
C ASN A 98 8.46 0.59 -6.41
N ALA A 99 8.96 1.14 -5.29
CA ALA A 99 9.26 0.36 -4.10
C ALA A 99 8.13 0.54 -3.07
N HIS A 100 7.31 -0.50 -2.88
CA HIS A 100 6.07 -0.43 -2.12
C HIS A 100 6.24 -0.81 -0.65
N GLY A 101 7.06 -1.83 -0.35
CA GLY A 101 7.24 -2.36 1.00
C GLY A 101 8.72 -2.54 1.37
N ILE A 102 9.02 -2.40 2.66
CA ILE A 102 10.34 -2.66 3.23
C ILE A 102 10.20 -3.35 4.59
N ASN A 103 10.96 -4.42 4.84
CA ASN A 103 10.96 -5.12 6.14
C ASN A 103 12.18 -4.75 7.02
N LYS A 104 12.28 -5.32 8.23
CA LYS A 104 13.38 -5.01 9.17
C LYS A 104 14.77 -5.36 8.66
N SER A 105 14.86 -6.30 7.72
CA SER A 105 16.12 -6.79 7.15
C SER A 105 16.58 -5.92 5.97
N GLY A 106 15.83 -4.86 5.64
CA GLY A 106 16.10 -4.00 4.48
C GLY A 106 15.73 -4.65 3.15
N GLN A 107 14.95 -5.73 3.15
CA GLN A 107 14.42 -6.31 1.92
C GLN A 107 13.27 -5.45 1.42
N ILE A 108 13.24 -5.22 0.11
CA ILE A 108 12.29 -4.31 -0.53
C ILE A 108 11.44 -5.11 -1.53
N ALA A 109 10.13 -4.92 -1.47
CA ALA A 109 9.17 -5.45 -2.43
C ALA A 109 8.56 -4.30 -3.24
N GLY A 110 8.28 -4.54 -4.51
CA GLY A 110 7.74 -3.52 -5.39
C GLY A 110 7.43 -4.01 -6.80
N ASP A 111 7.28 -3.08 -7.74
CA ASP A 111 7.15 -3.38 -9.16
C ASP A 111 8.12 -2.60 -10.06
N TYR A 112 8.34 -3.13 -11.25
CA TYR A 112 9.11 -2.49 -12.30
C TYR A 112 8.55 -2.77 -13.68
N THR A 113 8.87 -1.92 -14.65
CA THR A 113 8.63 -2.16 -16.08
C THR A 113 9.94 -2.22 -16.83
N GLY A 114 10.02 -3.06 -17.86
CA GLY A 114 11.18 -3.13 -18.77
C GLY A 114 10.91 -2.47 -20.13
N ALA A 115 11.95 -1.93 -20.76
CA ALA A 115 11.89 -1.37 -22.12
C ALA A 115 11.49 -2.42 -23.18
N ASN A 116 11.81 -3.69 -22.92
CA ASN A 116 11.67 -4.79 -23.88
C ASN A 116 10.39 -5.60 -23.67
N ASP A 117 9.50 -5.21 -22.75
CA ASP A 117 8.35 -6.03 -22.37
C ASP A 117 7.02 -5.28 -22.48
N ALA A 118 6.85 -4.47 -23.53
CA ALA A 118 5.58 -3.79 -23.86
C ALA A 118 4.89 -3.00 -22.71
N GLY A 119 5.64 -2.61 -21.67
CA GLY A 119 5.10 -1.95 -20.48
C GLY A 119 4.46 -2.89 -19.44
N HIS A 120 4.69 -4.20 -19.54
CA HIS A 120 4.30 -5.17 -18.53
C HIS A 120 4.98 -4.85 -17.20
N GLY A 121 4.15 -4.81 -16.14
CA GLY A 121 4.60 -4.60 -14.77
C GLY A 121 4.92 -5.94 -14.11
N HIS A 122 6.13 -6.06 -13.57
CA HIS A 122 6.61 -7.24 -12.86
C HIS A 122 6.79 -6.92 -11.39
N GLY A 123 6.48 -7.88 -10.51
CA GLY A 123 6.84 -7.77 -9.11
C GLY A 123 8.34 -7.99 -8.93
N PHE A 124 8.92 -7.44 -7.87
CA PHE A 124 10.28 -7.78 -7.46
C PHE A 124 10.41 -7.93 -5.95
N LEU A 125 11.38 -8.75 -5.54
CA LEU A 125 12.01 -8.75 -4.22
C LEU A 125 13.49 -8.38 -4.39
N LEU A 126 13.92 -7.28 -3.77
CA LEU A 126 15.32 -6.88 -3.67
C LEU A 126 15.84 -7.24 -2.29
N SER A 127 16.86 -8.10 -2.24
CA SER A 127 17.46 -8.61 -1.00
C SER A 127 18.97 -8.66 -1.13
N GLY A 128 19.69 -7.81 -0.38
CA GLY A 128 21.16 -7.77 -0.38
C GLY A 128 21.77 -7.45 -1.75
N GLY A 129 21.08 -6.65 -2.58
CA GLY A 129 21.50 -6.31 -3.95
C GLY A 129 21.07 -7.32 -5.02
N THR A 130 20.54 -8.48 -4.63
CA THR A 130 20.01 -9.48 -5.55
C THR A 130 18.52 -9.21 -5.80
N VAL A 131 18.12 -9.18 -7.08
CA VAL A 131 16.73 -9.04 -7.50
C VAL A 131 16.16 -10.41 -7.82
N THR A 132 14.99 -10.71 -7.25
CA THR A 132 14.14 -11.84 -7.64
C THR A 132 12.89 -11.28 -8.30
N THR A 133 12.69 -11.58 -9.59
CA THR A 133 11.44 -11.25 -10.30
C THR A 133 10.31 -12.09 -9.74
N LEU A 134 9.19 -11.44 -9.42
CA LEU A 134 7.97 -12.04 -8.91
C LEU A 134 6.88 -11.88 -9.96
N ASP A 135 6.82 -12.83 -10.88
CA ASP A 135 5.71 -12.96 -11.80
C ASP A 135 4.80 -14.10 -11.33
N TYR A 136 3.51 -13.82 -11.18
CA TYR A 136 2.54 -14.84 -10.85
C TYR A 136 2.46 -15.85 -12.02
N PRO A 137 2.52 -17.18 -11.79
CA PRO A 137 2.71 -18.17 -12.85
C PRO A 137 1.64 -18.21 -13.94
N SER A 138 0.43 -17.72 -13.64
CA SER A 138 -0.66 -17.64 -14.62
C SER A 138 -0.79 -16.25 -15.26
N ALA A 139 0.07 -15.28 -14.97
CA ALA A 139 0.01 -14.00 -15.67
C ALA A 139 0.34 -14.23 -17.16
N SER A 140 -0.64 -14.00 -18.05
CA SER A 140 -0.46 -14.25 -19.47
C SER A 140 0.59 -13.29 -20.07
N PRO A 141 1.67 -13.80 -20.69
CA PRO A 141 2.70 -12.97 -21.30
C PRO A 141 2.21 -12.14 -22.49
N ASN A 142 0.99 -12.42 -22.99
CA ASN A 142 0.37 -11.72 -24.12
C ASN A 142 -0.75 -10.76 -23.70
N SER A 143 -1.04 -10.63 -22.40
CA SER A 143 -2.05 -9.69 -21.91
C SER A 143 -1.43 -8.30 -21.77
N PRO A 144 -1.88 -7.27 -22.51
CA PRO A 144 -1.39 -5.92 -22.32
C PRO A 144 -1.73 -5.44 -20.90
N GLY A 145 -0.75 -4.85 -20.21
CA GLY A 145 -0.95 -4.22 -18.89
C GLY A 145 -0.13 -4.83 -17.75
N PHE A 146 -0.56 -4.54 -16.53
CA PHE A 146 0.17 -4.82 -15.29
C PHE A 146 0.12 -6.30 -14.91
N HIS A 147 1.20 -7.08 -15.02
CA HIS A 147 1.12 -8.53 -14.79
C HIS A 147 1.10 -8.88 -13.32
N THR A 148 2.08 -8.40 -12.56
CA THR A 148 2.20 -8.66 -11.12
C THR A 148 2.73 -7.42 -10.41
N GLY A 149 2.11 -7.10 -9.28
CA GLY A 149 2.55 -6.05 -8.37
C GLY A 149 2.77 -6.61 -6.98
N ALA A 150 3.99 -6.56 -6.48
CA ALA A 150 4.28 -6.86 -5.09
C ALA A 150 4.04 -5.61 -4.24
N GLY A 151 3.21 -5.73 -3.20
CA GLY A 151 2.93 -4.68 -2.23
C GLY A 151 3.78 -4.84 -0.97
N GLY A 152 3.11 -4.96 0.18
CA GLY A 152 3.74 -5.09 1.49
C GLY A 152 4.53 -6.39 1.67
N ILE A 153 5.58 -6.29 2.49
CA ILE A 153 6.47 -7.40 2.87
C ILE A 153 6.64 -7.44 4.38
N ASN A 154 6.58 -8.63 4.98
CA ASN A 154 6.86 -8.82 6.40
C ASN A 154 8.28 -9.35 6.66
N ASP A 155 8.64 -9.48 7.94
CA ASP A 155 9.98 -9.90 8.36
C ASP A 155 10.30 -11.38 8.05
N SER A 156 9.28 -12.18 7.70
CA SER A 156 9.43 -13.56 7.23
C SER A 156 9.59 -13.65 5.72
N THR A 157 9.81 -12.52 5.03
CA THR A 157 9.87 -12.43 3.55
C THR A 157 8.59 -12.94 2.89
N GLN A 158 7.45 -12.76 3.54
CA GLN A 158 6.15 -12.97 2.92
C GLN A 158 5.70 -11.67 2.29
N ILE A 159 5.29 -11.74 1.04
CA ILE A 159 4.94 -10.57 0.22
C ILE A 159 3.49 -10.74 -0.21
N VAL A 160 2.65 -9.75 0.07
CA VAL A 160 1.30 -9.70 -0.52
C VAL A 160 1.30 -8.78 -1.73
N GLY A 161 0.37 -9.00 -2.64
CA GLY A 161 0.30 -8.20 -3.84
C GLY A 161 -0.92 -8.54 -4.67
N ARG A 162 -0.88 -8.10 -5.92
CA ARG A 162 -1.95 -8.32 -6.89
C ARG A 162 -1.41 -8.73 -8.24
N TYR A 163 -2.18 -9.51 -8.98
CA TYR A 163 -1.90 -9.85 -10.37
C TYR A 163 -3.20 -9.79 -11.18
N CYS A 164 -3.11 -9.59 -12.48
CA CYS A 164 -4.26 -9.74 -13.37
C CYS A 164 -3.97 -10.69 -14.53
N ASP A 165 -4.99 -11.47 -14.87
CA ASP A 165 -4.97 -12.36 -16.03
C ASP A 165 -6.40 -12.71 -16.49
N PRO A 166 -6.85 -12.21 -17.65
CA PRO A 166 -6.35 -11.03 -18.38
C PRO A 166 -6.69 -9.71 -17.68
N CYS A 167 -5.91 -8.66 -17.92
CA CYS A 167 -6.07 -7.34 -17.32
C CYS A 167 -7.19 -6.50 -17.95
N PHE A 168 -8.42 -7.00 -17.93
CA PHE A 168 -9.60 -6.24 -18.38
C PHE A 168 -10.34 -5.64 -17.19
N PHE A 169 -10.73 -4.37 -17.31
CA PHE A 169 -11.59 -3.65 -16.36
C PHE A 169 -11.00 -3.37 -14.95
N GLY A 170 -9.68 -3.45 -14.75
CA GLY A 170 -9.05 -3.05 -13.49
C GLY A 170 -9.23 -4.03 -12.32
N ILE A 171 -9.81 -5.21 -12.58
CA ILE A 171 -10.00 -6.28 -11.58
C ILE A 171 -8.68 -7.03 -11.38
N ALA A 172 -8.15 -7.01 -10.16
CA ALA A 172 -6.91 -7.69 -9.81
C ALA A 172 -7.11 -8.66 -8.64
N LYS A 173 -6.50 -9.85 -8.77
CA LYS A 173 -6.54 -10.91 -7.77
C LYS A 173 -5.36 -10.78 -6.83
N GLY A 174 -5.60 -10.97 -5.54
CA GLY A 174 -4.60 -10.91 -4.51
C GLY A 174 -3.82 -12.20 -4.37
N PHE A 175 -2.54 -12.10 -4.05
CA PHE A 175 -1.68 -13.23 -3.72
C PHE A 175 -0.84 -12.94 -2.47
N MET A 176 -0.33 -14.01 -1.86
CA MET A 176 0.85 -13.97 -1.00
C MET A 176 1.93 -14.88 -1.59
N TYR A 177 3.13 -14.33 -1.75
CA TYR A 177 4.33 -15.07 -2.07
C TYR A 177 5.09 -15.41 -0.79
N SER A 178 5.47 -16.67 -0.64
CA SER A 178 6.24 -17.16 0.51
C SER A 178 7.07 -18.38 0.08
N ASN A 179 8.37 -18.38 0.38
CA ASN A 179 9.27 -19.51 0.10
C ASN A 179 9.18 -20.05 -1.34
N GLY A 180 9.19 -19.16 -2.34
CA GLY A 180 9.15 -19.56 -3.75
C GLY A 180 7.77 -19.96 -4.28
N SER A 181 6.72 -19.92 -3.46
CA SER A 181 5.38 -20.34 -3.83
C SER A 181 4.36 -19.21 -3.66
N TYR A 182 3.33 -19.22 -4.51
CA TYR A 182 2.20 -18.30 -4.43
C TYR A 182 0.98 -18.99 -3.83
N GLN A 183 0.32 -18.30 -2.90
CA GLN A 183 -1.01 -18.64 -2.39
C GLN A 183 -1.97 -17.51 -2.74
N MET A 184 -3.17 -17.85 -3.19
CA MET A 184 -4.21 -16.87 -3.50
C MET A 184 -4.84 -16.31 -2.24
N ILE A 185 -5.09 -14.99 -2.24
CA ILE A 185 -5.99 -14.39 -1.27
C ILE A 185 -7.43 -14.81 -1.65
N PRO A 186 -8.20 -15.40 -0.71
CA PRO A 186 -9.59 -15.76 -0.96
C PRO A 186 -10.44 -14.57 -1.41
N ALA A 187 -11.53 -14.81 -2.14
CA ALA A 187 -12.48 -13.73 -2.44
C ALA A 187 -13.14 -13.24 -1.15
N ALA A 188 -13.17 -11.91 -0.96
CA ALA A 188 -13.88 -11.32 0.16
C ALA A 188 -15.39 -11.57 0.06
N PRO A 189 -16.15 -11.54 1.17
CA PRO A 189 -17.60 -11.72 1.12
C PRO A 189 -18.27 -10.68 0.22
N GLY A 190 -18.99 -11.15 -0.81
CA GLY A 190 -19.71 -10.28 -1.75
C GLY A 190 -18.84 -9.65 -2.85
N ALA A 191 -17.53 -9.91 -2.87
CA ALA A 191 -16.64 -9.39 -3.91
C ALA A 191 -17.03 -9.91 -5.30
N LEU A 192 -16.83 -9.05 -6.31
CA LEU A 192 -16.84 -9.47 -7.71
C LEU A 192 -15.76 -10.55 -7.95
N PRO A 193 -15.97 -11.48 -8.91
CA PRO A 193 -14.99 -12.51 -9.21
C PRO A 193 -13.61 -11.93 -9.53
N GLY A 194 -12.65 -12.20 -8.65
CA GLY A 194 -11.26 -11.76 -8.80
C GLY A 194 -10.99 -10.32 -8.40
N ALA A 195 -11.92 -9.64 -7.72
CA ALA A 195 -11.77 -8.26 -7.25
C ALA A 195 -11.42 -8.21 -5.76
N THR A 196 -10.38 -8.91 -5.33
CA THR A 196 -9.87 -8.85 -3.95
C THR A 196 -8.36 -8.85 -4.04
N ASP A 197 -7.72 -7.72 -3.74
CA ASP A 197 -6.27 -7.55 -3.82
C ASP A 197 -5.60 -7.64 -2.44
N GLY A 198 -4.27 -7.67 -2.41
CA GLY A 198 -3.49 -7.56 -1.18
C GLY A 198 -2.54 -6.37 -1.27
N ALA A 199 -2.52 -5.52 -0.24
CA ALA A 199 -1.71 -4.32 -0.17
C ALA A 199 -0.65 -4.39 0.93
N GLY A 200 -1.03 -4.81 2.14
CA GLY A 200 -0.16 -4.81 3.31
C GLY A 200 -0.21 -6.12 4.10
N ILE A 201 0.90 -6.48 4.74
CA ILE A 201 1.01 -7.68 5.59
C ILE A 201 1.88 -7.35 6.81
N ASN A 202 1.51 -7.87 7.98
CA ASN A 202 2.32 -7.75 9.20
C ASN A 202 3.02 -9.07 9.57
N ASN A 203 3.84 -9.04 10.62
CA ASN A 203 4.59 -10.21 11.10
C ASN A 203 3.70 -11.28 11.74
N GLY A 204 2.47 -10.94 12.12
CA GLY A 204 1.45 -11.90 12.54
C GLY A 204 0.79 -12.64 11.37
N GLY A 205 1.08 -12.25 10.12
CA GLY A 205 0.48 -12.80 8.91
C GLY A 205 -0.91 -12.25 8.60
N GLN A 206 -1.36 -11.21 9.31
CA GLN A 206 -2.58 -10.50 8.98
C GLN A 206 -2.37 -9.71 7.67
N ILE A 207 -3.42 -9.58 6.88
CA ILE A 207 -3.36 -8.96 5.54
C ILE A 207 -4.41 -7.86 5.45
N VAL A 208 -4.05 -6.74 4.84
CA VAL A 208 -4.97 -5.69 4.41
C VAL A 208 -4.92 -5.51 2.90
N GLY A 209 -6.02 -5.01 2.36
CA GLY A 209 -6.17 -4.68 0.95
C GLY A 209 -7.59 -4.18 0.72
N SER A 210 -8.01 -4.23 -0.54
CA SER A 210 -9.32 -3.77 -0.96
C SER A 210 -10.04 -4.79 -1.83
N PHE A 211 -11.36 -4.69 -1.88
CA PHE A 211 -12.18 -5.50 -2.79
C PHE A 211 -13.34 -4.67 -3.35
N GLU A 212 -13.81 -5.04 -4.54
CA GLU A 212 -14.93 -4.37 -5.21
C GLU A 212 -16.18 -5.26 -5.21
N THR A 213 -17.34 -4.68 -4.92
CA THR A 213 -18.65 -5.33 -4.98
C THR A 213 -19.41 -4.96 -6.24
N GLY A 214 -20.48 -5.70 -6.58
CA GLY A 214 -21.21 -5.53 -7.84
C GLY A 214 -21.93 -4.18 -8.05
N ASP A 215 -21.97 -3.34 -7.02
CA ASP A 215 -22.44 -1.96 -7.06
C ASP A 215 -21.31 -0.94 -7.37
N GLY A 216 -20.08 -1.41 -7.62
CA GLY A 216 -18.91 -0.59 -7.94
C GLY A 216 -18.26 0.04 -6.71
N ARG A 217 -18.68 -0.34 -5.50
CA ARG A 217 -18.10 0.16 -4.25
C ARG A 217 -16.80 -0.60 -3.94
N VAL A 218 -15.77 0.15 -3.56
CA VAL A 218 -14.51 -0.40 -3.06
C VAL A 218 -14.55 -0.42 -1.54
N HIS A 219 -14.21 -1.56 -0.95
CA HIS A 219 -14.18 -1.79 0.49
C HIS A 219 -12.77 -2.17 0.92
N GLY A 220 -12.30 -1.63 2.05
CA GLY A 220 -11.09 -2.10 2.69
C GLY A 220 -11.37 -3.39 3.47
N TYR A 221 -10.36 -4.22 3.69
CA TYR A 221 -10.48 -5.36 4.59
C TYR A 221 -9.24 -5.56 5.45
N LEU A 222 -9.43 -6.26 6.57
CA LEU A 222 -8.38 -6.84 7.41
C LEU A 222 -8.68 -8.32 7.61
N ALA A 223 -7.84 -9.19 7.04
CA ALA A 223 -7.91 -10.63 7.15
C ALA A 223 -6.97 -11.12 8.28
N PRO A 224 -7.43 -12.02 9.18
CA PRO A 224 -6.59 -12.57 10.24
C PRO A 224 -5.37 -13.34 9.73
N SER A 225 -5.51 -14.02 8.60
CA SER A 225 -4.42 -14.67 7.86
C SER A 225 -4.90 -15.05 6.46
N ILE A 226 -3.98 -15.41 5.56
CA ILE A 226 -4.34 -15.86 4.21
C ILE A 226 -5.22 -17.13 4.19
N SER A 227 -5.10 -17.97 5.22
CA SER A 227 -5.87 -19.22 5.34
C SER A 227 -7.17 -19.04 6.14
N SER A 228 -7.47 -17.82 6.59
CA SER A 228 -8.70 -17.53 7.32
C SER A 228 -9.92 -17.60 6.41
N SER A 229 -11.07 -18.00 6.97
CA SER A 229 -12.33 -17.96 6.23
C SER A 229 -12.75 -16.50 5.97
N PRO A 230 -13.19 -16.13 4.75
CA PRO A 230 -13.59 -14.75 4.43
C PRO A 230 -14.67 -14.17 5.35
N SER A 231 -15.51 -15.02 5.95
CA SER A 231 -16.53 -14.59 6.93
C SER A 231 -15.96 -14.05 8.24
N THR A 232 -14.67 -14.27 8.50
CA THR A 232 -13.97 -13.78 9.70
C THR A 232 -13.26 -12.45 9.48
N TRP A 233 -13.26 -11.94 8.24
CA TRP A 233 -12.56 -10.72 7.90
C TRP A 233 -13.28 -9.51 8.48
N THR A 234 -12.50 -8.53 8.90
CA THR A 234 -13.05 -7.22 9.28
C THR A 234 -13.17 -6.38 8.02
N ILE A 235 -14.39 -5.97 7.67
CA ILE A 235 -14.62 -5.04 6.57
C ILE A 235 -14.38 -3.63 7.09
N LEU A 236 -13.49 -2.90 6.43
CA LEU A 236 -13.08 -1.55 6.75
C LEU A 236 -13.80 -0.60 5.79
N ASP A 237 -15.02 -0.22 6.17
CA ASP A 237 -15.76 0.86 5.52
C ASP A 237 -15.64 2.12 6.36
N TYR A 238 -14.94 3.12 5.82
CA TYR A 238 -14.87 4.43 6.44
C TYR A 238 -16.28 5.06 6.49
N PRO A 239 -16.77 5.52 7.66
CA PRO A 239 -18.12 6.05 7.79
C PRO A 239 -18.42 7.23 6.85
N GLY A 240 -19.45 7.06 6.02
CA GLY A 240 -19.90 8.10 5.08
C GLY A 240 -19.09 8.20 3.78
N ALA A 241 -18.06 7.38 3.59
CA ALA A 241 -17.32 7.33 2.33
C ALA A 241 -18.06 6.50 1.26
N SER A 242 -17.86 6.84 -0.01
CA SER A 242 -18.34 6.04 -1.15
C SER A 242 -17.42 4.85 -1.46
N GLY A 243 -16.20 4.83 -0.92
CA GLY A 243 -15.31 3.67 -0.94
C GLY A 243 -14.20 3.82 0.09
N THR A 244 -13.47 2.74 0.36
CA THR A 244 -12.35 2.72 1.31
C THR A 244 -11.27 1.80 0.78
N GLU A 245 -10.03 2.28 0.78
CA GLU A 245 -8.86 1.48 0.40
C GLU A 245 -7.92 1.37 1.59
N ALA A 246 -7.50 0.15 1.93
CA ALA A 246 -6.53 -0.12 2.99
C ALA A 246 -5.17 -0.49 2.36
N TYR A 247 -4.10 0.20 2.78
CA TYR A 247 -2.77 0.04 2.19
C TYR A 247 -1.73 -0.51 3.17
N GLY A 248 -1.65 0.06 4.37
CA GLY A 248 -0.60 -0.25 5.33
C GLY A 248 -1.13 -0.89 6.60
N LEU A 249 -0.33 -1.77 7.21
CA LEU A 249 -0.66 -2.49 8.44
C LEU A 249 0.61 -2.67 9.29
N ASN A 250 0.51 -2.41 10.60
CA ASN A 250 1.59 -2.72 11.55
C ASN A 250 1.29 -3.93 12.44
N ASN A 251 2.25 -4.33 13.29
CA ASN A 251 2.12 -5.50 14.18
C ASN A 251 1.15 -5.30 15.34
N SER A 252 0.68 -4.07 15.58
CA SER A 252 -0.39 -3.78 16.56
C SER A 252 -1.78 -3.88 15.94
N GLY A 253 -1.90 -4.28 14.67
CA GLY A 253 -3.18 -4.35 13.96
C GLY A 253 -3.74 -2.99 13.55
N GLN A 254 -2.93 -1.93 13.57
CA GLN A 254 -3.33 -0.61 13.06
C GLN A 254 -3.26 -0.60 11.55
N VAL A 255 -4.29 -0.07 10.90
CA VAL A 255 -4.41 -0.01 9.44
C VAL A 255 -4.42 1.43 8.98
N VAL A 256 -3.71 1.73 7.90
CA VAL A 256 -3.77 3.03 7.23
C VAL A 256 -4.26 2.90 5.79
N GLY A 257 -4.93 3.94 5.30
CA GLY A 257 -5.59 3.91 4.01
C GLY A 257 -6.10 5.27 3.56
N GLY A 258 -6.98 5.27 2.56
CA GLY A 258 -7.71 6.43 2.07
C GLY A 258 -9.22 6.21 1.99
N ASP A 259 -10.01 7.24 2.33
CA ASP A 259 -11.44 7.27 2.06
C ASP A 259 -11.70 7.80 0.64
N ASN A 260 -12.43 7.05 -0.20
CA ASN A 260 -12.94 7.61 -1.44
C ASN A 260 -14.24 8.32 -1.08
N SER A 261 -14.16 9.62 -0.73
CA SER A 261 -15.30 10.36 -0.16
C SER A 261 -16.37 10.78 -1.18
N GLY A 262 -16.33 10.29 -2.42
CA GLY A 262 -17.38 10.49 -3.43
C GLY A 262 -17.41 11.89 -4.06
N THR A 263 -16.54 12.80 -3.62
CA THR A 263 -16.28 14.07 -4.29
C THR A 263 -14.95 13.97 -5.04
N ALA A 264 -14.94 14.25 -6.35
CA ALA A 264 -13.73 14.23 -7.15
C ALA A 264 -12.65 15.14 -6.52
N GLY A 265 -11.56 14.53 -6.04
CA GLY A 265 -10.43 15.24 -5.43
C GLY A 265 -10.38 15.25 -3.90
N ALA A 266 -11.30 14.58 -3.19
CA ALA A 266 -11.34 14.57 -1.72
C ALA A 266 -11.00 13.18 -1.12
N PHE A 267 -9.82 12.63 -1.40
CA PHE A 267 -9.34 11.51 -0.59
C PHE A 267 -8.81 12.05 0.73
N ARG A 268 -9.19 11.41 1.83
CA ARG A 268 -8.57 11.65 3.13
C ARG A 268 -7.93 10.39 3.64
N GLY A 269 -6.68 10.54 4.07
CA GLY A 269 -5.95 9.49 4.75
C GLY A 269 -6.64 9.15 6.07
N PHE A 270 -6.60 7.88 6.47
CA PHE A 270 -7.09 7.48 7.78
C PHE A 270 -6.11 6.55 8.50
N LEU A 271 -6.25 6.49 9.82
CA LEU A 271 -5.75 5.45 10.71
C LEU A 271 -6.96 4.73 11.32
N TYR A 272 -7.03 3.41 11.15
CA TYR A 272 -7.97 2.55 11.84
C TYR A 272 -7.26 1.82 12.98
N SER A 273 -7.79 1.95 14.20
CA SER A 273 -7.25 1.28 15.39
C SER A 273 -8.38 0.96 16.38
N GLY A 274 -8.48 -0.29 16.81
CA GLY A 274 -9.42 -0.71 17.85
C GLY A 274 -10.89 -0.41 17.53
N GLY A 275 -11.29 -0.45 16.25
CA GLY A 275 -12.67 -0.14 15.83
C GLY A 275 -12.95 1.33 15.51
N THR A 276 -11.97 2.21 15.64
CA THR A 276 -12.12 3.66 15.42
C THR A 276 -11.29 4.10 14.22
N PHE A 277 -11.89 4.91 13.34
CA PHE A 277 -11.19 5.62 12.28
C PHE A 277 -10.77 7.01 12.79
N THR A 278 -9.55 7.41 12.47
CA THR A 278 -9.00 8.74 12.73
C THR A 278 -8.56 9.36 11.41
N THR A 279 -9.03 10.55 11.06
CA THR A 279 -8.59 11.22 9.83
C THR A 279 -7.17 11.73 9.94
N ILE A 280 -6.43 11.65 8.85
CA ILE A 280 -5.07 12.17 8.69
C ILE A 280 -5.18 13.35 7.73
N ASP A 281 -5.32 14.55 8.29
CA ASP A 281 -5.53 15.79 7.54
C ASP A 281 -4.31 16.71 7.71
N PRO A 282 -3.33 16.67 6.79
CA PRO A 282 -2.22 17.62 6.81
C PRO A 282 -2.72 19.07 6.69
N PRO A 283 -2.14 20.04 7.41
CA PRO A 283 -2.60 21.42 7.37
C PRO A 283 -2.59 22.00 5.95
N GLY A 284 -3.76 22.45 5.50
CA GLY A 284 -3.95 23.05 4.18
C GLY A 284 -4.08 22.06 3.03
N ALA A 285 -4.00 20.75 3.28
CA ALA A 285 -4.23 19.74 2.27
C ALA A 285 -5.72 19.65 1.91
N VAL A 286 -6.00 19.47 0.63
CA VAL A 286 -7.31 19.11 0.09
C VAL A 286 -7.41 17.63 -0.26
N TYR A 287 -6.26 16.97 -0.34
CA TYR A 287 -6.12 15.54 -0.61
C TYR A 287 -5.05 14.98 0.32
N SER A 288 -5.31 13.85 0.96
CA SER A 288 -4.30 13.06 1.66
C SER A 288 -4.57 11.56 1.50
N ILE A 289 -3.49 10.77 1.53
CA ILE A 289 -3.57 9.31 1.62
C ILE A 289 -2.42 8.81 2.47
N ALA A 290 -2.66 7.73 3.21
CA ALA A 290 -1.63 7.06 4.00
C ALA A 290 -1.37 5.66 3.43
N PHE A 291 -0.11 5.40 3.07
CA PHE A 291 0.29 4.16 2.40
C PHE A 291 0.99 3.17 3.33
N GLY A 292 1.86 3.66 4.22
CA GLY A 292 2.68 2.82 5.09
C GLY A 292 2.57 3.22 6.55
N ILE A 293 2.72 2.25 7.45
CA ILE A 293 2.76 2.47 8.90
C ILE A 293 3.74 1.48 9.55
N ASN A 294 4.53 1.93 10.52
CA ASN A 294 5.41 1.06 11.31
C ASN A 294 4.86 0.81 12.73
N ASP A 295 5.56 -0.01 13.53
CA ASP A 295 5.13 -0.40 14.88
C ASP A 295 5.24 0.74 15.91
N SER A 296 5.94 1.83 15.57
CA SER A 296 5.96 3.07 16.36
C SER A 296 4.84 4.03 15.96
N SER A 297 3.85 3.57 15.19
CA SER A 297 2.74 4.36 14.63
C SER A 297 3.21 5.56 13.81
N GLN A 298 4.39 5.46 13.19
CA GLN A 298 4.84 6.43 12.18
C GLN A 298 4.20 6.07 10.85
N ILE A 299 3.59 7.05 10.18
CA ILE A 299 2.82 6.85 8.97
C ILE A 299 3.51 7.57 7.82
N VAL A 300 3.62 6.92 6.65
CA VAL A 300 4.04 7.55 5.40
C VAL A 300 2.91 7.59 4.39
N GLY A 301 2.89 8.64 3.56
CA GLY A 301 1.87 8.81 2.52
C GLY A 301 2.13 10.05 1.69
N PHE A 302 1.11 10.55 0.99
CA PHE A 302 1.20 11.80 0.24
C PHE A 302 -0.01 12.72 0.46
N TYR A 303 0.16 14.00 0.13
CA TYR A 303 -0.91 15.00 0.15
C TYR A 303 -0.72 16.09 -0.91
N THR A 304 -1.82 16.82 -1.21
CA THR A 304 -1.83 18.06 -2.03
C THR A 304 -2.73 19.12 -1.43
#